data_AF-A0A8J5TUR3-F1
#
_entry.id   AF-A0A8J5TUR3-F1
#
_cell.length_a   1.000
_cell.length_b   1.000
_cell.length_c   1.000
_cell.angle_alpha   90.00
_cell.angle_beta   90.00
_cell.angle_gamma   90.00
#
_symmetry.space_group_name_H-M   'P 1'
#
loop_
_entity.id
_entity.type
_entity.pdbx_description
1 polymer ?
#
loop_
_entity_poly.entity_id
_entity_poly.type
_entity_poly.pdbx_seq_one_letter_code
_entity_poly.pdbx_strand_id
1 'polypeptide(L)'
;MFLFIHFYYTLMFVIRAPVDGVWGARTRNNTWTGMVGELWRGEADFSLRLFWSAARKEAIDFTRAYIFEPFVMITRKPGPLPQHLAPIKPFTGDIWIALVVTTTLAGAILWGAQRAWSRFSGGRGLDAVSAFLYILGMLLAEPTDALPTNITAQMLVGSWWVFCVVVVAMYRGSLIAHLTAPVNPSPIDTLDQLLEVEGATWGLEGGHGVGWDWFKYNTNPKVQHMFTTMQVTPREEQLARVLGGQHAFFTWKYYIKMVVALHHTDIYGHTPLHISKQEFISGQSGWGENAPFLKPLDRIIGRLVETGLIDHWLEELFGGFLARIRRPDGLKEAATKTCTLCPDQPWFSHPHAGRHAFTFSTAGNDTECTLCHMMNL
;
A
#
# COMPACT_ATOMS: atom_id res chain seq x y z
N MET A 1 17.77 -7.71 20.00
CA MET A 1 18.92 -8.54 19.56
C MET A 1 20.27 -8.09 20.14
N PHE A 2 20.69 -6.82 20.01
CA PHE A 2 22.01 -6.34 20.48
C PHE A 2 22.27 -6.50 21.97
N LEU A 3 21.32 -6.07 22.80
CA LEU A 3 21.41 -6.25 24.25
C LEU A 3 21.56 -7.72 24.60
N PHE A 4 20.83 -8.60 23.92
CA PHE A 4 20.90 -10.04 24.14
C PHE A 4 22.30 -10.61 23.85
N ILE A 5 22.96 -10.18 22.78
CA ILE A 5 24.32 -10.63 22.42
C ILE A 5 25.37 -10.04 23.37
N HIS A 6 25.21 -8.76 23.77
CA HIS A 6 26.08 -8.13 24.77
C HIS A 6 26.01 -8.87 26.11
N PHE A 7 24.81 -9.21 26.59
CA PHE A 7 24.62 -10.00 27.81
C PHE A 7 25.17 -11.43 27.68
N TYR A 8 25.16 -12.02 26.49
CA TYR A 8 25.59 -13.41 26.30
C TYR A 8 27.12 -13.58 26.16
N TYR A 9 27.83 -12.60 25.58
CA TYR A 9 29.27 -12.71 25.32
C TYR A 9 30.13 -11.60 25.94
N THR A 10 29.53 -10.64 26.64
CA THR A 10 30.28 -9.53 27.27
C THR A 10 31.14 -8.75 26.26
N LEU A 11 30.71 -8.70 25.00
CA LEU A 11 31.43 -8.02 23.92
C LEU A 11 31.26 -6.50 24.05
N MET A 12 32.38 -5.78 24.03
CA MET A 12 32.38 -4.34 23.79
C MET A 12 32.41 -4.11 22.28
N PHE A 13 31.45 -3.32 21.79
CA PHE A 13 31.36 -2.96 20.38
C PHE A 13 31.23 -1.45 20.24
N VAL A 14 31.72 -0.93 19.11
CA VAL A 14 31.55 0.48 18.72
C VAL A 14 30.75 0.48 17.44
N ILE A 15 29.56 1.10 17.48
CA ILE A 15 28.72 1.24 16.30
C ILE A 15 29.24 2.45 15.52
N ARG A 16 29.48 2.25 14.22
CA ARG A 16 29.82 3.32 13.29
C ARG A 16 29.00 3.20 12.02
N ALA A 17 28.65 4.33 11.44
CA ALA A 17 28.12 4.38 10.08
C ALA A 17 29.26 4.14 9.06
N PRO A 18 28.98 3.56 7.88
CA PRO A 18 29.94 3.50 6.80
C PRO A 18 30.33 4.91 6.35
N VAL A 19 31.60 5.13 6.02
CA VAL A 19 32.16 6.46 5.73
C VAL A 19 31.50 7.13 4.52
N ASP A 20 31.15 6.33 3.51
CA ASP A 20 30.52 6.76 2.28
C ASP A 20 28.98 6.68 2.32
N GLY A 21 28.40 6.21 3.43
CA GLY A 21 26.95 6.14 3.62
C GLY A 21 26.23 5.16 2.68
N VAL A 22 26.93 4.25 2.01
CA VAL A 22 26.30 3.28 1.09
C VAL A 22 26.44 1.84 1.57
N TRP A 23 25.48 0.99 1.17
CA TRP A 23 25.50 -0.44 1.52
C TRP A 23 26.71 -1.19 0.96
N GLY A 24 27.16 -0.77 -0.22
CA GLY A 24 28.28 -1.35 -0.93
C GLY A 24 27.89 -2.03 -2.23
N ALA A 25 28.60 -1.62 -3.28
CA ALA A 25 28.50 -2.12 -4.64
C ALA A 25 29.89 -2.46 -5.19
N ARG A 26 29.93 -3.46 -6.09
CA ARG A 26 31.16 -3.87 -6.76
C ARG A 26 31.54 -2.83 -7.81
N THR A 27 32.74 -2.30 -7.70
CA THR A 27 33.31 -1.34 -8.63
C THR A 27 33.89 -2.07 -9.85
N ARG A 28 34.10 -1.37 -10.96
CA ARG A 28 34.74 -1.92 -12.17
C ARG A 28 36.14 -2.50 -11.90
N ASN A 29 36.86 -1.95 -10.92
CA ASN A 29 38.20 -2.40 -10.53
C ASN A 29 38.17 -3.62 -9.59
N ASN A 30 37.04 -4.32 -9.50
CA ASN A 30 36.84 -5.46 -8.61
C ASN A 30 36.96 -5.16 -7.10
N THR A 31 36.88 -3.88 -6.74
CA THR A 31 36.87 -3.41 -5.35
C THR A 31 35.46 -3.15 -4.87
N TRP A 32 35.25 -3.21 -3.55
CA TRP A 32 33.96 -2.95 -2.93
C TRP A 32 33.92 -1.58 -2.24
N THR A 33 32.82 -0.87 -2.47
CA THR A 33 32.45 0.37 -1.75
C THR A 33 31.57 0.04 -0.55
N GLY A 34 31.23 1.02 0.27
CA GLY A 34 30.23 0.88 1.31
C GLY A 34 30.64 0.02 2.48
N MET A 35 29.62 -0.36 3.24
CA MET A 35 29.71 -1.32 4.34
C MET A 35 30.38 -2.64 3.90
N VAL A 36 30.08 -3.16 2.69
CA VAL A 36 30.76 -4.35 2.15
C VAL A 36 32.26 -4.11 1.97
N GLY A 37 32.64 -2.94 1.45
CA GLY A 37 34.04 -2.57 1.25
C GLY A 37 34.84 -2.46 2.55
N GLU A 38 34.24 -1.86 3.58
CA GLU A 38 34.87 -1.74 4.90
C GLU A 38 35.09 -3.12 5.56
N LEU A 39 34.12 -4.03 5.46
CA LEU A 39 34.26 -5.41 5.95
C LEU A 39 35.32 -6.18 5.16
N TRP A 40 35.34 -6.00 3.83
CA TRP A 40 36.31 -6.68 2.96
C TRP A 40 37.75 -6.22 3.22
N ARG A 41 37.96 -4.94 3.53
CA ARG A 41 39.28 -4.37 3.89
C ARG A 41 39.68 -4.62 5.36
N GLY A 42 38.81 -5.24 6.17
CA GLY A 42 39.06 -5.46 7.60
C GLY A 42 39.02 -4.18 8.44
N GLU A 43 38.34 -3.13 7.96
CA GLU A 43 38.17 -1.88 8.70
C GLU A 43 37.03 -1.98 9.73
N ALA A 44 36.10 -2.92 9.55
CA ALA A 44 35.01 -3.26 10.46
C ALA A 44 34.93 -4.79 10.65
N ASP A 45 34.52 -5.24 11.84
CA ASP A 45 34.49 -6.67 12.18
C ASP A 45 33.22 -7.38 11.66
N PHE A 46 32.05 -6.77 11.86
CA PHE A 46 30.76 -7.28 11.39
C PHE A 46 29.78 -6.15 11.09
N SER A 47 28.85 -6.41 10.17
CA SER A 47 27.69 -5.53 9.92
C SER A 47 26.48 -5.97 10.71
N LEU A 48 25.66 -4.99 11.09
CA LEU A 48 24.41 -5.23 11.82
C LEU A 48 23.30 -5.73 10.90
N ARG A 49 23.18 -5.14 9.73
CA ARG A 49 22.14 -5.47 8.77
C ARG A 49 22.68 -5.24 7.37
N LEU A 50 22.76 -6.31 6.60
CA LEU A 50 23.11 -6.23 5.20
C LEU A 50 22.33 -7.30 4.45
N PHE A 51 21.75 -6.92 3.31
CA PHE A 51 21.10 -7.89 2.45
C PHE A 51 22.12 -8.82 1.81
N TRP A 52 21.85 -10.11 1.92
CA TRP A 52 22.54 -11.17 1.23
C TRP A 52 22.40 -11.01 -0.28
N SER A 53 23.50 -11.18 -1.01
CA SER A 53 23.50 -11.34 -2.46
C SER A 53 24.67 -12.23 -2.89
N ALA A 54 24.53 -12.92 -4.02
CA ALA A 54 25.59 -13.79 -4.53
C ALA A 54 26.91 -13.02 -4.72
N ALA A 55 26.84 -11.80 -5.28
CA ALA A 55 28.01 -10.97 -5.48
C ALA A 55 28.67 -10.57 -4.15
N ARG A 56 27.91 -10.24 -3.11
CA ARG A 56 28.47 -9.87 -1.80
C ARG A 56 29.08 -11.08 -1.09
N LYS A 57 28.51 -12.27 -1.28
CA LYS A 57 29.04 -13.53 -0.71
C LYS A 57 30.42 -13.90 -1.26
N GLU A 58 30.79 -13.42 -2.45
CA GLU A 58 32.16 -13.57 -2.98
C GLU A 58 33.18 -12.73 -2.20
N ALA A 59 32.73 -11.67 -1.52
CA ALA A 59 33.60 -10.71 -0.84
C ALA A 59 33.65 -10.93 0.67
N ILE A 60 32.51 -11.27 1.29
CA ILE A 60 32.35 -11.43 2.73
C ILE A 60 31.43 -12.62 3.03
N ASP A 61 31.62 -13.24 4.20
CA ASP A 61 30.70 -14.25 4.69
C ASP A 61 29.46 -13.61 5.32
N PHE A 62 28.38 -14.37 5.42
CA PHE A 62 27.13 -13.93 6.02
C PHE A 62 26.65 -14.96 7.05
N THR A 63 26.13 -14.48 8.18
CA THR A 63 25.34 -15.32 9.08
C THR A 63 24.05 -15.77 8.40
N ARG A 64 23.34 -16.71 8.99
CA ARG A 64 21.97 -17.02 8.57
C ARG A 64 21.09 -15.77 8.59
N ALA A 65 20.21 -15.71 7.60
CA ALA A 65 19.23 -14.64 7.52
C ALA A 65 18.27 -14.72 8.70
N TYR A 66 18.03 -13.57 9.33
CA TYR A 66 17.15 -13.47 10.49
C TYR A 66 15.97 -12.53 10.26
N ILE A 67 16.04 -11.65 9.26
CA ILE A 67 14.92 -10.83 8.81
C ILE A 67 14.77 -10.99 7.30
N PHE A 68 13.54 -11.28 6.86
CA PHE A 68 13.15 -11.33 5.46
C PHE A 68 12.34 -10.09 5.15
N GLU A 69 12.87 -9.19 4.32
CA GLU A 69 12.24 -7.92 4.02
C GLU A 69 11.71 -7.92 2.57
N PRO A 70 10.38 -7.97 2.37
CA PRO A 70 9.83 -7.96 1.03
C PRO A 70 10.05 -6.63 0.32
N PHE A 71 10.33 -6.71 -0.97
CA PHE A 71 10.39 -5.57 -1.86
C PHE A 71 9.02 -5.35 -2.48
N VAL A 72 8.49 -4.15 -2.29
CA VAL A 72 7.10 -3.78 -2.60
C VAL A 72 7.05 -2.47 -3.36
N MET A 73 5.89 -2.22 -3.95
CA MET A 73 5.56 -0.99 -4.64
C MET A 73 4.63 -0.15 -3.77
N ILE A 74 4.84 1.16 -3.77
CA ILE A 74 3.98 2.13 -3.09
C ILE A 74 3.35 3.02 -4.14
N THR A 75 2.04 3.15 -4.07
CA THR A 75 1.24 4.00 -4.94
C THR A 75 0.34 4.90 -4.11
N ARG A 76 -0.25 5.91 -4.74
CA ARG A 76 -1.30 6.69 -4.08
C ARG A 76 -2.52 5.81 -3.88
N LYS A 77 -3.09 5.84 -2.68
CA LYS A 77 -4.36 5.16 -2.43
C LYS A 77 -5.44 5.79 -3.34
N PRO A 78 -6.22 4.97 -4.07
CA PRO A 78 -7.24 5.51 -4.94
C PRO A 78 -8.27 6.26 -4.10
N GLY A 79 -8.63 7.47 -4.55
CA GLY A 79 -9.67 8.25 -3.91
C GLY A 79 -11.04 7.59 -4.05
N PRO A 80 -12.02 8.00 -3.23
CA PRO A 80 -13.39 7.54 -3.39
C PRO A 80 -13.90 7.93 -4.79
N LEU A 81 -14.75 7.09 -5.37
CA LEU A 81 -15.39 7.44 -6.64
C LEU A 81 -16.14 8.77 -6.51
N PRO A 82 -16.18 9.58 -7.58
CA PRO A 82 -16.78 10.89 -7.50
C PRO A 82 -18.28 10.79 -7.21
N GLN A 83 -18.74 11.58 -6.24
CA GLN A 83 -20.08 11.48 -5.66
C GLN A 83 -21.21 11.71 -6.68
N HIS A 84 -20.95 12.43 -7.77
CA HIS A 84 -21.94 12.65 -8.83
C HIS A 84 -22.32 11.36 -9.58
N LEU A 85 -21.48 10.32 -9.56
CA LEU A 85 -21.80 9.01 -10.14
C LEU A 85 -22.54 8.09 -9.16
N ALA A 86 -22.70 8.50 -7.89
CA ALA A 86 -23.36 7.71 -6.87
C ALA A 86 -24.78 7.25 -7.21
N PRO A 87 -25.61 8.01 -7.97
CA PRO A 87 -26.96 7.55 -8.33
C PRO A 87 -27.01 6.38 -9.33
N ILE A 88 -25.98 6.17 -10.14
CA ILE A 88 -25.96 5.14 -11.20
C ILE A 88 -25.37 3.82 -10.67
N LYS A 89 -24.46 3.91 -9.70
CA LYS A 89 -23.76 2.78 -9.09
C LYS A 89 -24.60 1.73 -8.34
N PRO A 90 -25.80 2.00 -7.79
CA PRO A 90 -26.54 1.01 -7.01
C PRO A 90 -26.92 -0.23 -7.82
N PHE A 91 -27.08 -0.09 -9.14
CA PHE A 91 -27.36 -1.18 -10.05
C PHE A 91 -26.23 -1.38 -11.05
N THR A 92 -25.93 -2.63 -11.37
CA THR A 92 -25.01 -2.98 -12.45
C THR A 92 -25.61 -2.63 -13.81
N GLY A 93 -24.77 -2.51 -14.85
CA GLY A 93 -25.23 -2.22 -16.21
C GLY A 93 -26.29 -3.21 -16.69
N ASP A 94 -26.15 -4.49 -16.35
CA ASP A 94 -27.11 -5.54 -16.72
C ASP A 94 -28.50 -5.31 -16.11
N ILE A 95 -28.56 -4.86 -14.85
CA ILE A 95 -29.82 -4.55 -14.17
C ILE A 95 -30.46 -3.29 -14.78
N TRP A 96 -29.67 -2.28 -15.13
CA TRP A 96 -30.18 -1.10 -15.83
C TRP A 96 -30.80 -1.47 -17.19
N ILE A 97 -30.12 -2.32 -17.97
CA ILE A 97 -30.63 -2.81 -19.24
C ILE A 97 -31.91 -3.62 -19.02
N ALA A 98 -31.92 -4.54 -18.05
CA ALA A 98 -33.10 -5.32 -17.71
C ALA A 98 -34.29 -4.44 -17.28
N LEU A 99 -34.04 -3.36 -16.54
CA LEU A 99 -35.07 -2.40 -16.13
C LEU A 99 -35.68 -1.68 -17.35
N VAL A 100 -34.85 -1.23 -18.28
CA VAL A 100 -35.32 -0.58 -19.53
C VAL A 100 -36.13 -1.55 -20.38
N VAL A 101 -35.66 -2.79 -20.54
CA VAL A 101 -36.34 -3.83 -21.34
C VAL A 101 -37.67 -4.22 -20.69
N THR A 102 -37.71 -4.42 -19.37
CA THR A 102 -38.95 -4.79 -18.66
C THR A 102 -39.97 -3.65 -18.67
N THR A 103 -39.54 -2.39 -18.52
CA THR A 103 -40.41 -1.20 -18.59
C THR A 103 -41.00 -1.01 -19.99
N THR A 104 -40.17 -1.14 -21.03
CA THR A 104 -40.64 -1.05 -22.42
C THR A 104 -41.61 -2.19 -22.78
N LEU A 105 -41.32 -3.41 -22.34
CA LEU A 105 -42.20 -4.56 -22.52
C LEU A 105 -43.53 -4.40 -21.78
N ALA A 106 -43.52 -3.94 -20.52
CA ALA A 106 -44.73 -3.66 -19.75
C ALA A 106 -45.60 -2.58 -20.41
N GLY A 107 -44.97 -1.51 -20.93
CA GLY A 107 -45.64 -0.49 -21.73
C GLY A 107 -46.27 -1.04 -23.01
N ALA A 108 -45.56 -1.91 -23.73
CA ALA A 108 -46.07 -2.56 -24.94
C ALA A 108 -47.24 -3.51 -24.64
N ILE A 109 -47.18 -4.27 -23.54
CA ILE A 109 -48.26 -5.16 -23.10
C ILE A 109 -49.50 -4.34 -22.71
N LEU A 110 -49.32 -3.25 -21.95
CA LEU A 110 -50.41 -2.36 -21.57
C LEU A 110 -51.04 -1.72 -22.81
N TRP A 111 -50.24 -1.22 -23.74
CA TRP A 111 -50.70 -0.67 -25.01
C TRP A 111 -51.50 -1.71 -25.82
N GLY A 112 -50.99 -2.93 -25.94
CA GLY A 112 -51.67 -4.02 -26.64
C GLY A 112 -53.02 -4.37 -26.00
N ALA A 113 -53.07 -4.46 -24.67
CA ALA A 113 -54.29 -4.73 -23.92
C ALA A 113 -55.33 -3.60 -24.09
N GLN A 114 -54.90 -2.33 -24.01
CA GLN A 114 -55.78 -1.17 -24.23
C GLN A 114 -56.26 -1.07 -25.68
N ARG A 115 -55.39 -1.39 -26.64
CA ARG A 115 -55.75 -1.39 -28.08
C ARG A 115 -56.78 -2.48 -28.39
N ALA A 116 -56.59 -3.69 -27.86
CA ALA A 116 -57.55 -4.78 -28.00
C ALA A 116 -58.92 -4.41 -27.40
N TRP A 117 -58.91 -3.82 -26.20
CA TRP A 117 -60.13 -3.35 -25.54
C TRP A 117 -60.83 -2.22 -26.31
N SER A 118 -60.07 -1.26 -26.86
CA SER A 118 -60.63 -0.16 -27.67
C SER A 118 -61.34 -0.65 -28.93
N ARG A 119 -60.86 -1.74 -29.54
CA ARG A 119 -61.52 -2.36 -30.70
C ARG A 119 -62.87 -2.99 -30.33
N PHE A 120 -63.00 -3.49 -29.11
CA PHE A 120 -64.23 -4.15 -28.64
C PHE A 120 -65.25 -3.15 -28.07
N SER A 121 -64.79 -2.11 -27.36
CA SER A 121 -65.64 -1.15 -26.66
C SER A 121 -65.97 0.11 -27.46
N GLY A 122 -65.40 0.28 -28.66
CA GLY A 122 -65.61 1.46 -29.51
C GLY A 122 -64.99 2.76 -28.97
N GLY A 123 -64.19 2.69 -27.90
CA GLY A 123 -63.53 3.84 -27.28
C GLY A 123 -62.24 4.27 -28.00
N ARG A 124 -61.75 5.49 -27.69
CA ARG A 124 -60.40 5.92 -28.08
C ARG A 124 -59.36 5.06 -27.35
N GLY A 125 -58.52 4.37 -28.11
CA GLY A 125 -57.40 3.60 -27.55
C GLY A 125 -56.29 4.51 -27.01
N LEU A 126 -55.53 4.01 -26.04
CA LEU A 126 -54.34 4.68 -25.50
C LEU A 126 -53.22 4.66 -26.56
N ASP A 127 -52.52 5.78 -26.75
CA ASP A 127 -51.35 5.83 -27.62
C ASP A 127 -50.17 5.04 -27.02
N ALA A 128 -49.27 4.54 -27.87
CA ALA A 128 -48.13 3.73 -27.44
C ALA A 128 -47.17 4.53 -26.55
N VAL A 129 -46.95 5.81 -26.87
CA VAL A 129 -46.09 6.70 -26.09
C VAL A 129 -46.72 6.98 -24.72
N SER A 130 -48.03 7.25 -24.68
CA SER A 130 -48.76 7.45 -23.43
C SER A 130 -48.77 6.21 -22.54
N ALA A 131 -48.89 5.00 -23.13
CA ALA A 131 -48.79 3.74 -22.38
C ALA A 131 -47.40 3.55 -21.76
N PHE A 132 -46.35 3.84 -22.52
CA PHE A 132 -44.98 3.78 -22.04
C PHE A 132 -44.72 4.80 -20.92
N LEU A 133 -45.11 6.06 -21.13
CA LEU A 133 -44.97 7.12 -20.12
C LEU A 133 -45.77 6.82 -18.85
N TYR A 134 -46.94 6.19 -18.96
CA TYR A 134 -47.72 5.76 -17.80
C TYR A 134 -46.99 4.71 -16.94
N ILE A 135 -46.42 3.69 -17.59
CA ILE A 135 -45.62 2.64 -16.93
C ILE A 135 -44.32 3.22 -16.34
N LEU A 136 -43.66 4.12 -17.08
CA LEU A 136 -42.46 4.82 -16.63
C LEU A 136 -42.76 5.75 -15.44
N GLY A 137 -43.86 6.49 -15.47
CA GLY A 137 -44.30 7.38 -14.38
C GLY A 137 -44.53 6.60 -13.09
N MET A 138 -45.16 5.43 -13.16
CA MET A 138 -45.29 4.54 -11.98
C MET A 138 -43.93 4.07 -11.43
N LEU A 139 -42.95 3.78 -12.29
CA LEU A 139 -41.59 3.42 -11.85
C LEU A 139 -40.89 4.60 -11.17
N LEU A 140 -41.12 5.82 -11.66
CA LEU A 140 -40.61 7.07 -11.08
C LEU A 140 -41.40 7.52 -9.83
N ALA A 141 -42.38 6.72 -9.39
CA ALA A 141 -43.29 7.05 -8.29
C ALA A 141 -44.05 8.37 -8.50
N GLU A 142 -44.35 8.70 -9.77
CA GLU A 142 -45.23 9.81 -10.13
C GLU A 142 -46.70 9.40 -9.89
N PRO A 143 -47.53 10.27 -9.28
CA PRO A 143 -48.96 10.02 -9.17
C PRO A 143 -49.59 9.98 -10.56
N THR A 144 -50.33 8.91 -10.89
CA THR A 144 -51.04 8.79 -12.16
C THR A 144 -52.52 9.17 -12.00
N ASP A 145 -52.97 10.14 -12.81
CA ASP A 145 -54.31 10.74 -12.64
C ASP A 145 -55.47 9.90 -13.22
N ALA A 146 -55.19 8.94 -14.11
CA ALA A 146 -56.22 8.18 -14.81
C ALA A 146 -55.93 6.67 -14.79
N LEU A 147 -56.66 5.94 -13.94
CA LEU A 147 -56.63 4.47 -13.96
C LEU A 147 -57.45 3.93 -15.13
N PRO A 148 -56.99 2.87 -15.83
CA PRO A 148 -57.80 2.21 -16.83
C PRO A 148 -59.04 1.58 -16.17
N THR A 149 -60.20 1.72 -16.82
CA THR A 149 -61.49 1.22 -16.31
C THR A 149 -61.66 -0.30 -16.41
N ASN A 150 -60.82 -0.97 -17.21
CA ASN A 150 -60.88 -2.41 -17.44
C ASN A 150 -60.16 -3.20 -16.34
N ILE A 151 -60.83 -4.21 -15.77
CA ILE A 151 -60.29 -5.13 -14.75
C ILE A 151 -58.98 -5.79 -15.18
N THR A 152 -58.84 -6.20 -16.44
CA THR A 152 -57.60 -6.86 -16.91
C THR A 152 -56.41 -5.89 -16.94
N ALA A 153 -56.65 -4.64 -17.31
CA ALA A 153 -55.65 -3.60 -17.28
C ALA A 153 -55.33 -3.16 -15.84
N GLN A 154 -56.32 -3.16 -14.94
CA GLN A 154 -56.12 -2.89 -13.51
C GLN A 154 -55.24 -3.95 -12.85
N MET A 155 -55.45 -5.24 -13.16
CA MET A 155 -54.60 -6.32 -12.66
C MET A 155 -53.15 -6.20 -13.17
N LEU A 156 -52.96 -5.82 -14.44
CA LEU A 156 -51.62 -5.58 -15.01
C LEU A 156 -50.93 -4.36 -14.38
N VAL A 157 -51.67 -3.28 -14.17
CA VAL A 157 -51.16 -2.08 -13.49
C VAL A 157 -50.83 -2.38 -12.03
N GLY A 158 -51.66 -3.17 -11.34
CA GLY A 158 -51.41 -3.59 -9.96
C GLY A 158 -50.18 -4.47 -9.81
N SER A 159 -49.95 -5.43 -10.72
CA SER A 159 -48.74 -6.26 -10.70
C SER A 159 -47.48 -5.46 -11.02
N TRP A 160 -47.55 -4.53 -11.98
CA TRP A 160 -46.47 -3.59 -12.27
C TRP A 160 -46.18 -2.67 -11.09
N TRP A 161 -47.20 -2.20 -10.38
CA TRP A 161 -47.05 -1.37 -9.20
C TRP A 161 -46.28 -2.09 -8.09
N VAL A 162 -46.62 -3.35 -7.79
CA VAL A 162 -45.86 -4.16 -6.82
C VAL A 162 -44.41 -4.31 -7.26
N PHE A 163 -44.15 -4.55 -8.55
CA PHE A 163 -42.79 -4.59 -9.09
C PHE A 163 -42.04 -3.26 -8.86
N CYS A 164 -42.67 -2.13 -9.15
CA CYS A 164 -42.09 -0.80 -8.93
C CYS A 164 -41.73 -0.57 -7.46
N VAL A 165 -42.61 -0.94 -6.53
CA VAL A 165 -42.36 -0.81 -5.08
C VAL A 165 -41.12 -1.60 -4.68
N VAL A 166 -40.97 -2.83 -5.17
CA VAL A 166 -39.79 -3.67 -4.90
C VAL A 166 -38.52 -3.06 -5.47
N VAL A 167 -38.52 -2.66 -6.75
CA VAL A 167 -37.33 -2.08 -7.42
C VAL A 167 -36.90 -0.77 -6.75
N VAL A 168 -37.84 0.13 -6.44
CA VAL A 168 -37.56 1.40 -5.77
C VAL A 168 -37.00 1.17 -4.37
N ALA A 169 -37.54 0.20 -3.62
CA ALA A 169 -37.02 -0.16 -2.30
C ALA A 169 -35.58 -0.70 -2.39
N MET A 170 -35.30 -1.58 -3.36
CA MET A 170 -33.95 -2.11 -3.60
C MET A 170 -32.95 -1.04 -4.02
N TYR A 171 -33.36 -0.13 -4.91
CA TYR A 171 -32.54 1.00 -5.36
C TYR A 171 -32.18 1.91 -4.18
N ARG A 172 -33.19 2.31 -3.38
CA ARG A 172 -32.99 3.17 -2.20
C ARG A 172 -32.07 2.52 -1.17
N GLY A 173 -32.26 1.24 -0.87
CA GLY A 173 -31.41 0.51 0.07
C GLY A 173 -29.96 0.42 -0.42
N SER A 174 -29.76 0.08 -1.69
CA SER A 174 -28.43 -0.03 -2.30
C SER A 174 -27.73 1.32 -2.42
N LEU A 175 -28.48 2.40 -2.67
CA LEU A 175 -27.96 3.76 -2.69
C LEU A 175 -27.51 4.22 -1.30
N ILE A 176 -28.31 3.98 -0.25
CA ILE A 176 -27.93 4.28 1.13
C ILE A 176 -26.65 3.53 1.50
N ALA A 177 -26.55 2.24 1.16
CA ALA A 177 -25.34 1.46 1.41
C ALA A 177 -24.09 2.09 0.76
N HIS A 178 -24.17 2.47 -0.52
CA HIS A 178 -23.05 3.13 -1.23
C HIS A 178 -22.68 4.51 -0.66
N LEU A 179 -23.66 5.27 -0.16
CA LEU A 179 -23.40 6.58 0.45
C LEU A 179 -22.81 6.47 1.85
N THR A 180 -23.18 5.44 2.61
CA THR A 180 -22.63 5.20 3.96
C THR A 180 -21.23 4.58 3.92
N ALA A 181 -20.95 3.71 2.95
CA ALA A 181 -19.67 3.05 2.78
C ALA A 181 -19.16 3.29 1.34
N PRO A 182 -18.34 4.34 1.12
CA PRO A 182 -17.81 4.62 -0.21
C PRO A 182 -16.91 3.46 -0.65
N VAL A 183 -17.28 2.84 -1.77
CA VAL A 183 -16.45 1.83 -2.41
C VAL A 183 -15.23 2.54 -3.00
N ASN A 184 -14.05 2.26 -2.46
CA ASN A 184 -12.80 2.70 -3.08
C ASN A 184 -12.43 1.74 -4.22
N PRO A 185 -11.89 2.23 -5.34
CA PRO A 185 -11.33 1.37 -6.38
C PRO A 185 -10.28 0.43 -5.79
N SER A 186 -10.10 -0.74 -6.40
CA SER A 186 -8.96 -1.59 -6.06
C SER A 186 -7.66 -0.83 -6.32
N PRO A 187 -6.76 -0.75 -5.35
CA PRO A 187 -5.47 -0.11 -5.56
C PRO A 187 -4.60 -0.95 -6.50
N ILE A 188 -3.55 -0.32 -7.04
CA ILE A 188 -2.58 -0.99 -7.92
C ILE A 188 -1.70 -1.89 -7.05
N ASP A 189 -1.85 -3.19 -7.21
CA ASP A 189 -1.11 -4.21 -6.45
C ASP A 189 -0.08 -4.93 -7.31
N THR A 190 -0.27 -5.01 -8.64
CA THR A 190 0.62 -5.76 -9.55
C THR A 190 1.37 -4.87 -10.53
N LEU A 191 2.49 -5.38 -11.06
CA LEU A 191 3.22 -4.69 -12.14
C LEU A 191 2.38 -4.53 -13.41
N ASP A 192 1.54 -5.53 -13.71
CA ASP A 192 0.68 -5.50 -14.89
C ASP A 192 -0.33 -4.36 -14.79
N GLN A 193 -0.96 -4.21 -13.63
CA GLN A 193 -1.86 -3.09 -13.36
C GLN A 193 -1.15 -1.73 -13.42
N LEU A 194 0.12 -1.66 -12.98
CA LEU A 194 0.88 -0.42 -13.07
C LEU A 194 1.18 -0.04 -14.52
N LEU A 195 1.54 -1.03 -15.36
CA LEU A 195 1.89 -0.81 -16.76
C LEU A 195 0.67 -0.50 -17.64
N GLU A 196 -0.53 -0.88 -17.21
CA GLU A 196 -1.79 -0.49 -17.85
C GLU A 196 -2.15 0.99 -17.64
N VAL A 197 -1.58 1.64 -16.63
CA VAL A 197 -1.85 3.06 -16.36
C VAL A 197 -1.03 3.94 -17.29
N GLU A 198 -1.70 4.61 -18.23
CA GLU A 198 -1.06 5.57 -19.12
C GLU A 198 -0.38 6.71 -18.36
N GLY A 199 0.88 6.99 -18.69
CA GLY A 199 1.67 8.05 -18.06
C GLY A 199 2.17 7.74 -16.65
N ALA A 200 2.00 6.51 -16.15
CA ALA A 200 2.56 6.12 -14.86
C ALA A 200 4.09 6.19 -14.90
N THR A 201 4.67 6.78 -13.84
CA THR A 201 6.12 6.85 -13.65
C THR A 201 6.53 6.01 -12.46
N TRP A 202 7.80 5.58 -12.41
CA TRP A 202 8.29 4.77 -11.30
C TRP A 202 9.74 5.09 -10.93
N GLY A 203 10.07 4.83 -9.67
CA GLY A 203 11.37 5.21 -9.13
C GLY A 203 11.88 4.35 -7.97
N LEU A 204 13.17 4.52 -7.71
CA LEU A 204 13.92 3.88 -6.62
C LEU A 204 14.73 4.95 -5.86
N GLU A 205 15.05 4.66 -4.61
CA GLU A 205 15.78 5.59 -3.71
C GLU A 205 17.26 5.76 -4.08
N GLY A 206 17.89 4.76 -4.72
CA GLY A 206 19.31 4.77 -5.03
C GLY A 206 19.72 3.85 -6.18
N GLY A 207 20.76 4.22 -6.91
CA GLY A 207 21.29 3.46 -8.05
C GLY A 207 22.14 2.25 -7.67
N HIS A 208 21.93 1.67 -6.48
CA HIS A 208 22.79 0.63 -5.91
C HIS A 208 22.02 -0.26 -4.92
N GLY A 209 22.60 -1.41 -4.58
CA GLY A 209 22.02 -2.36 -3.63
C GLY A 209 21.12 -3.42 -4.29
N VAL A 210 20.56 -4.30 -3.45
CA VAL A 210 19.89 -5.52 -3.92
C VAL A 210 18.63 -5.23 -4.76
N GLY A 211 17.89 -4.17 -4.44
CA GLY A 211 16.73 -3.75 -5.24
C GLY A 211 17.14 -3.29 -6.65
N TRP A 212 18.21 -2.51 -6.76
CA TRP A 212 18.77 -2.07 -8.04
C TRP A 212 19.31 -3.25 -8.85
N ASP A 213 20.07 -4.14 -8.21
CA ASP A 213 20.62 -5.33 -8.84
C ASP A 213 19.51 -6.24 -9.36
N TRP A 214 18.39 -6.35 -8.63
CA TRP A 214 17.22 -7.10 -9.10
C TRP A 214 16.69 -6.55 -10.42
N PHE A 215 16.41 -5.25 -10.53
CA PHE A 215 15.95 -4.67 -11.80
C PHE A 215 16.95 -4.88 -12.94
N LYS A 216 18.25 -4.78 -12.66
CA LYS A 216 19.33 -4.93 -13.64
C LYS A 216 19.50 -6.36 -14.15
N TYR A 217 19.40 -7.36 -13.27
CA TYR A 217 19.66 -8.77 -13.60
C TYR A 217 18.38 -9.57 -13.90
N ASN A 218 17.19 -8.97 -13.77
CA ASN A 218 15.94 -9.66 -14.06
C ASN A 218 15.75 -9.86 -15.57
N THR A 219 15.43 -11.10 -15.96
CA THR A 219 15.19 -11.51 -17.36
C THR A 219 13.82 -11.09 -17.89
N ASN A 220 12.88 -10.71 -17.03
CA ASN A 220 11.52 -10.37 -17.46
C ASN A 220 11.52 -9.08 -18.31
N PRO A 221 10.98 -9.11 -19.55
CA PRO A 221 10.97 -7.94 -20.44
C PRO A 221 10.20 -6.76 -19.84
N LYS A 222 9.15 -7.00 -19.04
CA LYS A 222 8.38 -5.95 -18.37
C LYS A 222 9.23 -5.18 -17.37
N VAL A 223 10.00 -5.91 -16.55
CA VAL A 223 10.89 -5.31 -15.54
C VAL A 223 12.05 -4.59 -16.20
N GLN A 224 12.57 -5.09 -17.33
CA GLN A 224 13.61 -4.41 -18.10
C GLN A 224 13.11 -3.09 -18.72
N HIS A 225 11.89 -3.09 -19.28
CA HIS A 225 11.26 -1.87 -19.77
C HIS A 225 11.05 -0.85 -18.63
N MET A 226 10.69 -1.32 -17.44
CA MET A 226 10.63 -0.44 -16.28
C MET A 226 12.00 0.09 -15.90
N PHE A 227 13.03 -0.74 -15.92
CA PHE A 227 14.38 -0.32 -15.55
C PHE A 227 14.94 0.80 -16.45
N THR A 228 14.66 0.79 -17.75
CA THR A 228 15.15 1.83 -18.67
C THR A 228 14.53 3.20 -18.43
N THR A 229 13.32 3.24 -17.88
CA THR A 229 12.52 4.46 -17.62
C THR A 229 12.49 4.85 -16.14
N MET A 230 13.18 4.07 -15.29
CA MET A 230 13.18 4.23 -13.84
C MET A 230 13.94 5.48 -13.40
N GLN A 231 13.33 6.26 -12.51
CA GLN A 231 13.95 7.47 -11.98
C GLN A 231 14.59 7.18 -10.63
N VAL A 232 15.88 7.53 -10.50
CA VAL A 232 16.62 7.42 -9.24
C VAL A 232 16.67 8.80 -8.60
N THR A 233 15.87 8.99 -7.56
CA THR A 233 15.81 10.24 -6.79
C THR A 233 15.71 9.89 -5.30
N PRO A 234 16.08 10.82 -4.40
CA PRO A 234 15.97 10.58 -2.96
C PRO A 234 14.55 10.21 -2.55
N ARG A 235 14.44 9.41 -1.49
CA ARG A 235 13.17 8.90 -0.96
C ARG A 235 12.09 9.96 -0.76
N GLU A 236 12.46 11.12 -0.22
CA GLU A 236 11.52 12.20 0.08
C GLU A 236 10.88 12.74 -1.21
N GLU A 237 11.67 12.88 -2.27
CA GLU A 237 11.19 13.30 -3.58
C GLU A 237 10.31 12.21 -4.23
N GLN A 238 10.70 10.94 -4.14
CA GLN A 238 9.88 9.82 -4.61
C GLN A 238 8.52 9.80 -3.91
N LEU A 239 8.49 9.92 -2.58
CA LEU A 239 7.26 9.94 -1.81
C LEU A 239 6.40 11.17 -2.14
N ALA A 240 7.00 12.35 -2.31
CA ALA A 240 6.28 13.55 -2.74
C ALA A 240 5.62 13.35 -4.12
N ARG A 241 6.28 12.64 -5.04
CA ARG A 241 5.71 12.30 -6.36
C ARG A 241 4.61 11.25 -6.27
N VAL A 242 4.76 10.22 -5.42
CA VAL A 242 3.66 9.27 -5.16
C VAL A 242 2.44 10.01 -4.62
N LEU A 243 2.63 10.96 -3.70
CA LEU A 243 1.56 11.81 -3.20
C LEU A 243 0.99 12.73 -4.29
N GLY A 244 1.83 13.25 -5.19
CA GLY A 244 1.43 14.02 -6.37
C GLY A 244 0.52 13.24 -7.33
N GLY A 245 0.65 11.91 -7.36
CA GLY A 245 -0.18 11.00 -8.14
C GLY A 245 0.53 10.44 -9.37
N GLN A 246 0.02 9.31 -9.88
CA GLN A 246 0.55 8.59 -11.07
C GLN A 246 2.05 8.23 -10.99
N HIS A 247 2.60 8.09 -9.78
CA HIS A 247 3.96 7.63 -9.54
C HIS A 247 3.97 6.41 -8.62
N ALA A 248 4.83 5.44 -8.93
CA ALA A 248 5.04 4.22 -8.17
C ALA A 248 6.48 4.16 -7.62
N PHE A 249 6.60 4.08 -6.30
CA PHE A 249 7.89 4.01 -5.63
C PHE A 249 8.19 2.59 -5.16
N PHE A 250 9.34 2.03 -5.56
CA PHE A 250 9.76 0.69 -5.18
C PHE A 250 10.76 0.73 -4.02
N THR A 251 10.44 0.03 -2.92
CA THR A 251 11.29 0.00 -1.72
C THR A 251 10.95 -1.21 -0.82
N TRP A 252 11.61 -1.28 0.33
CA TRP A 252 11.48 -2.35 1.30
C TRP A 252 10.28 -2.15 2.25
N LYS A 253 9.49 -3.21 2.43
CA LYS A 253 8.16 -3.16 3.07
C LYS A 253 8.18 -2.71 4.52
N TYR A 254 9.09 -3.24 5.34
CA TYR A 254 9.14 -2.91 6.76
C TYR A 254 9.64 -1.49 6.98
N TYR A 255 10.68 -1.12 6.25
CA TYR A 255 11.19 0.24 6.24
C TYR A 255 10.10 1.26 5.87
N ILE A 256 9.41 1.08 4.75
CA ILE A 256 8.40 2.07 4.34
C ILE A 256 7.18 2.08 5.25
N LYS A 257 6.71 0.93 5.75
CA LYS A 257 5.58 0.88 6.69
C LYS A 257 5.79 1.82 7.87
N MET A 258 7.02 1.89 8.36
CA MET A 258 7.39 2.75 9.47
C MET A 258 7.46 4.23 9.07
N VAL A 259 8.08 4.55 7.91
CA VAL A 259 8.11 5.93 7.38
C VAL A 259 6.70 6.47 7.15
N VAL A 260 5.85 5.67 6.52
CA VAL A 260 4.45 6.01 6.24
C VAL A 260 3.70 6.24 7.55
N ALA A 261 3.90 5.37 8.54
CA ALA A 261 3.27 5.52 9.83
C ALA A 261 3.70 6.76 10.62
N LEU A 262 4.95 7.17 10.50
CA LEU A 262 5.50 8.31 11.20
C LEU A 262 5.13 9.65 10.57
N HIS A 263 5.17 9.72 9.24
CA HIS A 263 5.09 10.99 8.50
C HIS A 263 3.83 11.17 7.66
N HIS A 264 3.10 10.09 7.38
CA HIS A 264 1.97 10.09 6.44
C HIS A 264 0.69 9.41 6.95
N THR A 265 0.68 8.98 8.22
CA THR A 265 -0.51 8.41 8.85
C THR A 265 -1.05 9.36 9.91
N ASP A 266 -2.32 9.73 9.77
CA ASP A 266 -3.01 10.57 10.74
C ASP A 266 -3.27 9.82 12.06
N ILE A 267 -3.60 10.56 13.13
CA ILE A 267 -4.00 10.00 14.43
C ILE A 267 -5.17 8.99 14.32
N TYR A 268 -6.03 9.18 13.31
CA TYR A 268 -7.16 8.30 13.01
C TYR A 268 -6.77 7.05 12.20
N GLY A 269 -5.49 6.89 11.86
CA GLY A 269 -4.97 5.78 11.07
C GLY A 269 -5.20 5.93 9.55
N HIS A 270 -5.69 7.08 9.10
CA HIS A 270 -5.82 7.36 7.67
C HIS A 270 -4.46 7.59 7.04
N THR A 271 -4.22 6.94 5.90
CA THR A 271 -2.96 7.01 5.16
C THR A 271 -3.28 7.18 3.68
N PRO A 272 -2.71 8.20 2.99
CA PRO A 272 -2.99 8.47 1.58
C PRO A 272 -2.19 7.56 0.63
N LEU A 273 -1.30 6.72 1.16
CA LEU A 273 -0.44 5.80 0.45
C LEU A 273 -0.97 4.37 0.55
N HIS A 274 -0.78 3.61 -0.52
CA HIS A 274 -1.07 2.19 -0.60
C HIS A 274 0.23 1.43 -0.82
N ILE A 275 0.42 0.35 -0.06
CA ILE A 275 1.56 -0.57 -0.21
C ILE A 275 1.03 -1.83 -0.90
N SER A 276 1.67 -2.22 -2.00
CA SER A 276 1.25 -3.37 -2.80
C SER A 276 1.21 -4.66 -1.98
N LYS A 277 0.19 -5.49 -2.26
CA LYS A 277 0.12 -6.85 -1.72
C LYS A 277 1.13 -7.78 -2.39
N GLN A 278 1.44 -7.55 -3.68
CA GLN A 278 2.45 -8.32 -4.38
C GLN A 278 3.84 -7.97 -3.84
N GLU A 279 4.60 -9.01 -3.51
CA GLU A 279 5.99 -8.94 -3.10
C GLU A 279 6.85 -9.48 -4.25
N PHE A 280 7.87 -8.72 -4.66
CA PHE A 280 8.66 -9.05 -5.85
C PHE A 280 9.88 -9.92 -5.54
N ILE A 281 10.64 -9.48 -4.54
CA ILE A 281 11.78 -10.21 -3.98
C ILE A 281 11.74 -10.11 -2.46
N SER A 282 12.40 -11.05 -1.81
CA SER A 282 12.60 -10.99 -0.36
C SER A 282 14.07 -10.76 -0.08
N GLY A 283 14.39 -9.58 0.45
CA GLY A 283 15.72 -9.19 0.91
C GLY A 283 16.04 -9.96 2.19
N GLN A 284 17.04 -10.82 2.12
CA GLN A 284 17.47 -11.61 3.28
C GLN A 284 18.52 -10.83 4.06
N SER A 285 18.17 -10.32 5.23
CA SER A 285 19.10 -9.60 6.09
C SER A 285 19.89 -10.58 6.95
N GLY A 286 21.21 -10.49 6.84
CA GLY A 286 22.17 -11.19 7.69
C GLY A 286 23.25 -10.23 8.18
N TRP A 287 24.11 -10.72 9.06
CA TRP A 287 25.33 -10.02 9.43
C TRP A 287 26.41 -10.44 8.45
N GLY A 288 26.88 -9.49 7.64
CA GLY A 288 28.12 -9.64 6.89
C GLY A 288 29.31 -9.63 7.83
N GLU A 289 30.19 -10.60 7.71
CA GLU A 289 31.32 -10.85 8.62
C GLU A 289 32.52 -11.40 7.85
N ASN A 290 33.73 -11.07 8.30
CA ASN A 290 34.99 -11.58 7.76
C ASN A 290 35.86 -12.26 8.87
N ALA A 291 35.24 -12.58 10.00
CA ALA A 291 35.84 -12.80 11.33
C ALA A 291 35.43 -14.17 11.95
N PRO A 292 36.08 -14.63 13.04
CA PRO A 292 35.87 -15.98 13.59
C PRO A 292 34.55 -16.16 14.35
N PHE A 293 33.72 -15.12 14.48
CA PHE A 293 32.50 -15.16 15.28
C PHE A 293 31.29 -15.68 14.50
N LEU A 294 31.44 -15.94 13.20
CA LEU A 294 30.37 -16.41 12.34
C LEU A 294 29.66 -17.64 12.92
N LYS A 295 30.40 -18.68 13.33
CA LYS A 295 29.81 -19.91 13.90
C LYS A 295 29.09 -19.68 15.23
N PRO A 296 29.69 -19.00 16.23
CA PRO A 296 28.99 -18.60 17.45
C PRO A 296 27.72 -17.76 17.19
N LEU A 297 27.81 -16.74 16.34
CA LEU A 297 26.72 -15.83 16.02
C LEU A 297 25.59 -16.54 15.29
N ASP A 298 25.91 -17.38 14.30
CA ASP A 298 24.95 -18.16 13.54
C ASP A 298 24.14 -19.10 14.43
N ARG A 299 24.78 -19.71 15.44
CA ARG A 299 24.11 -20.54 16.44
C ARG A 299 23.12 -19.75 17.30
N ILE A 300 23.47 -18.54 17.72
CA ILE A 300 22.57 -17.68 18.53
C ILE A 300 21.43 -17.16 17.68
N ILE A 301 21.73 -16.59 16.52
CA ILE A 301 20.72 -16.12 15.57
C ILE A 301 19.77 -17.27 15.26
N GLY A 302 20.29 -18.48 15.11
CA GLY A 302 19.48 -19.67 14.91
C GLY A 302 18.49 -19.93 16.02
N ARG A 303 18.95 -19.93 17.27
CA ARG A 303 18.06 -20.07 18.44
C ARG A 303 17.04 -18.95 18.52
N LEU A 304 17.42 -17.71 18.20
CA LEU A 304 16.51 -16.56 18.23
C LEU A 304 15.41 -16.65 17.17
N VAL A 305 15.74 -17.14 15.98
CA VAL A 305 14.77 -17.40 14.90
C VAL A 305 13.90 -18.60 15.26
N GLU A 306 14.49 -19.71 15.71
CA GLU A 306 13.78 -20.95 16.05
C GLU A 306 12.82 -20.78 17.25
N THR A 307 13.15 -19.90 18.19
CA THR A 307 12.26 -19.55 19.32
C THR A 307 11.17 -18.55 18.96
N GLY A 308 11.19 -17.98 17.75
CA GLY A 308 10.25 -16.94 17.32
C GLY A 308 10.47 -15.58 18.00
N LEU A 309 11.60 -15.38 18.69
CA LEU A 309 11.86 -14.14 19.42
C LEU A 309 12.07 -12.95 18.48
N ILE A 310 12.64 -13.21 17.29
CA ILE A 310 12.78 -12.18 16.24
C ILE A 310 11.41 -11.72 15.74
N ASP A 311 10.50 -12.66 15.44
CA ASP A 311 9.16 -12.32 14.96
C ASP A 311 8.37 -11.56 16.03
N HIS A 312 8.47 -11.98 17.29
CA HIS A 312 7.87 -11.27 18.41
C HIS A 312 8.38 -9.83 18.52
N TRP A 313 9.69 -9.61 18.43
CA TRP A 313 10.26 -8.26 18.45
C TRP A 313 9.84 -7.42 17.24
N LEU A 314 9.75 -8.00 16.04
CA LEU A 314 9.25 -7.30 14.87
C LEU A 314 7.78 -6.91 15.04
N GLU A 315 6.94 -7.81 15.55
CA GLU A 315 5.54 -7.51 15.85
C GLU A 315 5.39 -6.45 16.93
N GLU A 316 6.21 -6.47 17.98
CA GLU A 316 6.21 -5.43 19.01
C GLU A 316 6.69 -4.09 18.43
N LEU A 317 7.73 -4.12 17.61
CA LEU A 317 8.26 -2.94 16.93
C LEU A 317 7.25 -2.34 15.97
N PHE A 318 6.53 -3.12 15.16
CA PHE A 318 5.54 -2.57 14.24
C PHE A 318 4.21 -2.32 14.96
N GLY A 319 3.63 -3.31 15.62
CA GLY A 319 2.34 -3.21 16.29
C GLY A 319 2.34 -2.24 17.47
N GLY A 320 3.32 -2.37 18.37
CA GLY A 320 3.43 -1.56 19.59
C GLY A 320 3.80 -0.10 19.32
N PHE A 321 4.65 0.15 18.33
CA PHE A 321 5.02 1.51 17.91
C PHE A 321 3.87 2.22 17.21
N LEU A 322 3.19 1.56 16.27
CA LEU A 322 2.03 2.10 15.58
C LEU A 322 0.90 2.45 16.57
N ALA A 323 0.70 1.61 17.59
CA ALA A 323 -0.27 1.88 18.65
C ALA A 323 0.11 3.09 19.51
N ARG A 324 1.41 3.34 19.74
CA ARG A 324 1.88 4.53 20.48
C ARG A 324 1.73 5.81 19.68
N ILE A 325 2.08 5.81 18.39
CA ILE A 325 1.94 6.99 17.50
C ILE A 325 0.48 7.46 17.39
N ARG A 326 -0.48 6.54 17.44
CA ARG A 326 -1.91 6.87 17.37
C ARG A 326 -2.45 7.59 18.61
N ARG A 327 -1.69 7.71 19.71
CA ARG A 327 -2.11 8.51 20.88
C ARG A 327 -1.98 10.01 20.58
N PRO A 328 -2.90 10.87 21.07
CA PRO A 328 -2.86 12.31 20.83
C PRO A 328 -1.52 12.98 21.18
N ASP A 329 -0.85 12.48 22.23
CA ASP A 329 0.48 12.94 22.65
C ASP A 329 1.63 12.06 22.15
N GLY A 330 1.33 10.90 21.56
CA GLY A 330 2.31 9.88 21.18
C GLY A 330 3.22 10.28 20.03
N LEU A 331 2.76 11.16 19.13
CA LEU A 331 3.59 11.74 18.06
C LEU A 331 4.61 12.74 18.63
N LYS A 332 4.22 13.52 19.64
CA LYS A 332 5.15 14.40 20.38
C LYS A 332 6.08 13.57 21.24
N GLU A 333 5.61 12.52 21.91
CA GLU A 333 6.47 11.62 22.70
C GLU A 333 7.47 10.86 21.82
N ALA A 334 7.04 10.38 20.65
CA ALA A 334 7.92 9.75 19.66
C ALA A 334 8.92 10.76 19.07
N ALA A 335 8.49 11.97 18.71
CA ALA A 335 9.36 13.05 18.22
C ALA A 335 10.32 13.59 19.30
N THR A 336 9.87 13.68 20.55
CA THR A 336 10.67 14.19 21.67
C THR A 336 11.67 13.14 22.12
N LYS A 337 11.30 11.84 22.15
CA LYS A 337 12.26 10.75 22.40
C LYS A 337 13.23 10.50 21.24
N THR A 338 12.89 10.91 20.02
CA THR A 338 13.84 10.93 18.88
C THR A 338 14.68 12.21 18.81
N CYS A 339 14.28 13.29 19.49
CA CYS A 339 15.00 14.59 19.50
C CYS A 339 15.64 14.99 20.84
N THR A 340 15.52 14.24 21.94
CA THR A 340 16.19 14.61 23.21
C THR A 340 17.70 14.31 23.25
N LEU A 341 18.29 13.83 22.16
CA LEU A 341 19.71 13.44 22.09
C LEU A 341 20.61 14.35 21.25
N CYS A 342 20.08 15.44 20.68
CA CYS A 342 20.89 16.50 20.05
C CYS A 342 20.31 17.88 20.40
N PRO A 343 20.88 18.62 21.36
CA PRO A 343 20.37 19.95 21.69
C PRO A 343 20.58 21.01 20.58
N ASP A 344 21.45 20.80 19.59
CA ASP A 344 21.97 21.94 18.80
C ASP A 344 22.24 21.69 17.30
N GLN A 345 21.37 21.05 16.49
CA GLN A 345 21.54 21.13 15.02
C GLN A 345 20.20 21.26 14.26
N PRO A 346 19.98 22.35 13.50
CA PRO A 346 18.86 22.48 12.59
C PRO A 346 19.08 21.65 11.31
N TRP A 347 17.98 21.12 10.78
CA TRP A 347 17.91 20.40 9.53
C TRP A 347 18.31 21.30 8.34
N PHE A 348 19.04 20.71 7.39
CA PHE A 348 19.60 21.24 6.13
C PHE A 348 21.07 21.70 6.14
N SER A 349 21.77 21.21 5.09
CA SER A 349 23.05 21.66 4.52
C SER A 349 24.29 21.60 5.43
N HIS A 350 25.16 20.61 5.22
CA HIS A 350 26.53 20.84 4.74
C HIS A 350 27.27 19.50 4.52
N PRO A 351 28.00 19.35 3.39
CA PRO A 351 28.92 18.24 3.16
C PRO A 351 30.26 18.61 3.81
N HIS A 352 30.67 17.87 4.84
CA HIS A 352 31.99 17.86 5.52
C HIS A 352 31.89 18.05 7.05
N ALA A 353 31.74 16.94 7.78
CA ALA A 353 32.22 16.75 9.16
C ALA A 353 32.24 15.23 9.39
N GLY A 354 33.33 14.53 9.73
CA GLY A 354 34.44 14.92 10.60
C GLY A 354 34.30 14.17 11.93
N ARG A 355 34.80 12.93 11.98
CA ARG A 355 35.17 12.12 13.17
C ARG A 355 34.37 12.35 14.47
N HIS A 356 33.43 11.45 14.78
CA HIS A 356 33.05 11.18 16.17
C HIS A 356 32.90 9.66 16.40
N ALA A 357 33.81 9.10 17.21
CA ALA A 357 33.68 7.76 17.77
C ALA A 357 33.02 7.90 19.14
N PHE A 358 31.84 7.28 19.32
CA PHE A 358 31.13 7.28 20.59
C PHE A 358 31.40 5.97 21.34
N THR A 359 32.07 6.07 22.49
CA THR A 359 32.19 4.99 23.48
C THR A 359 30.99 5.03 24.41
N PHE A 360 30.15 4.00 24.43
CA PHE A 360 29.06 3.87 25.41
C PHE A 360 29.52 3.02 26.60
N SER A 361 29.53 3.64 27.79
CA SER A 361 29.49 2.99 29.10
C SER A 361 28.13 3.31 29.70
N THR A 362 27.26 2.32 29.87
CA THR A 362 25.89 2.54 30.39
C THR A 362 25.72 1.89 31.75
N ALA A 363 25.99 2.66 32.80
CA ALA A 363 25.25 2.57 34.04
C ALA A 363 24.01 3.46 33.89
N GLY A 364 22.91 2.92 33.35
CA GLY A 364 21.69 3.66 33.07
C GLY A 364 20.78 2.93 32.10
N ASN A 365 19.49 2.90 32.41
CA ASN A 365 18.49 1.99 31.88
C ASN A 365 17.91 2.44 30.52
N ASP A 366 18.78 2.64 29.50
CA ASP A 366 18.41 3.26 28.22
C ASP A 366 18.47 2.27 27.05
N THR A 367 17.36 1.58 26.81
CA THR A 367 17.17 0.65 25.67
C THR A 367 16.61 1.35 24.42
N GLU A 368 16.26 2.63 24.49
CA GLU A 368 15.56 3.37 23.42
C GLU A 368 16.48 4.09 22.40
N CYS A 369 17.77 4.30 22.72
CA CYS A 369 18.71 5.07 21.87
C CYS A 369 19.16 4.37 20.58
N THR A 370 19.10 3.03 20.50
CA THR A 370 19.70 2.28 19.38
C THR A 370 18.85 2.31 18.11
N LEU A 371 17.54 2.61 18.23
CA LEU A 371 16.60 2.45 17.14
C LEU A 371 16.60 3.63 16.15
N CYS A 372 16.75 4.86 16.65
CA CYS A 372 16.65 6.05 15.80
C CYS A 372 17.85 6.22 14.86
N HIS A 373 19.04 5.79 15.29
CA HIS A 373 20.25 5.82 14.46
C HIS A 373 20.33 4.68 13.44
N MET A 374 19.61 3.56 13.65
CA MET A 374 19.49 2.47 12.67
C MET A 374 18.60 2.82 11.48
N MET A 375 17.80 3.89 11.58
CA MET A 375 16.79 4.25 10.57
C MET A 375 17.21 5.40 9.65
N ASN A 376 18.27 6.13 10.02
CA ASN A 376 18.94 7.12 9.18
C ASN A 376 20.15 6.53 8.42
N LEU A 377 20.22 5.19 8.31
CA LEU A 377 21.21 4.43 7.52
C LEU A 377 20.54 3.52 6.51
#